data_AF-A0A419DDR8-F1
#
_entry.id   AF-A0A419DDR8-F1
#
_cell.length_a   1.000
_cell.length_b   1.000
_cell.length_c   1.000
_cell.angle_alpha   90.00
_cell.angle_beta   90.00
_cell.angle_gamma   90.00
#
_symmetry.space_group_name_H-M   'P 1'
#
loop_
_entity.id
_entity.type
_entity.pdbx_description
1 polymer ?
#
loop_
_entity_poly.entity_id
_entity_poly.type
_entity_poly.pdbx_seq_one_letter_code
_entity_poly.pdbx_strand_id
1 'polypeptide(L)'
;MKFTRSTWITLFFAPFLVAAVVLYLMYNSASKDQKLLQNNLNAARLSQTALNKTKSDLSAQMAQAIADVAAWNNKITLLQTELGQASLSLKQTQSKFPTSAQTIEYNETLMGLAGSSNLKMQMIVATEPAKGDISTSNFTFYTNVFTIEIRGKVSDILDFVNKIVTNSIFKTGALTPVTFKIPQPLSQVVKDQMRADIKNQMIADKDASIQGEARVGLIEQALLSLLGEGSTGPTVAQMTQAIHDIITTQFSSSIADLLSNEIALAIENGLANSLI
;
A
#
# COMPACT_ATOMS: atom_id res chain seq x y z
N MET A 1 -115.79 48.38 75.64
CA MET A 1 -115.12 47.06 75.55
C MET A 1 -113.97 47.03 76.54
N LYS A 2 -113.97 46.12 77.52
CA LYS A 2 -112.83 45.95 78.44
C LYS A 2 -111.77 45.12 77.72
N PHE A 3 -110.73 45.77 77.20
CA PHE A 3 -109.57 45.05 76.69
C PHE A 3 -108.94 44.30 77.86
N THR A 4 -108.88 42.98 77.76
CA THR A 4 -108.21 42.12 78.73
C THR A 4 -106.74 42.53 78.84
N ARG A 5 -106.13 42.43 80.04
CA ARG A 5 -104.71 42.76 80.27
C ARG A 5 -103.76 42.09 79.25
N SER A 6 -104.14 40.94 78.70
CA SER A 6 -103.44 40.25 77.62
C SER A 6 -103.32 41.08 76.33
N THR A 7 -104.34 41.85 75.95
CA THR A 7 -104.36 42.60 74.67
C THR A 7 -103.40 43.81 74.67
N TRP A 8 -103.21 44.45 75.83
CA TRP A 8 -102.25 45.55 75.97
C TRP A 8 -100.79 45.07 75.88
N ILE A 9 -100.50 43.87 76.39
CA ILE A 9 -99.17 43.26 76.28
C ILE A 9 -98.88 42.93 74.81
N THR A 10 -99.83 42.34 74.08
CA THR A 10 -99.63 42.02 72.65
C THR A 10 -99.41 43.27 71.81
N LEU A 11 -100.13 44.36 72.08
CA LEU A 11 -99.97 45.63 71.34
C LEU A 11 -98.58 46.25 71.55
N PHE A 12 -98.04 46.18 72.78
CA PHE A 12 -96.75 46.79 73.11
C PHE A 12 -95.56 45.94 72.61
N PHE A 13 -95.67 44.60 72.63
CA PHE A 13 -94.56 43.71 72.26
C PHE A 13 -94.49 43.34 70.77
N ALA A 14 -95.60 43.43 70.03
CA ALA A 14 -95.62 43.15 68.58
C ALA A 14 -94.56 43.92 67.75
N PRO A 15 -94.36 45.24 67.90
CA PRO A 15 -93.36 45.97 67.11
C PRO A 15 -91.92 45.57 67.46
N PHE A 16 -91.64 45.24 68.72
CA PHE A 16 -90.33 44.74 69.12
C PHE A 16 -90.02 43.38 68.49
N LEU A 17 -91.04 42.51 68.38
CA LEU A 17 -90.90 41.21 67.76
C LEU A 17 -90.61 41.34 66.24
N VAL A 18 -91.29 42.26 65.55
CA VAL A 18 -91.00 42.57 64.14
C VAL A 18 -89.59 43.15 63.97
N ALA A 19 -89.20 44.11 64.81
CA ALA A 19 -87.86 44.70 64.75
C ALA A 19 -86.75 43.66 64.99
N ALA A 20 -86.96 42.75 65.95
CA ALA A 20 -86.02 41.66 66.22
C ALA A 20 -85.88 40.70 65.02
N VAL A 21 -86.98 40.38 64.34
CA VAL A 21 -86.95 39.55 63.11
C VAL A 21 -86.20 40.26 61.98
N VAL A 22 -86.44 41.55 61.75
CA VAL A 22 -85.74 42.34 60.72
C VAL A 22 -84.24 42.43 61.02
N LEU A 23 -83.87 42.71 62.26
CA LEU A 23 -82.46 42.73 62.71
C LEU A 23 -81.79 41.37 62.53
N TYR A 24 -82.48 40.28 62.86
CA TYR A 24 -81.97 38.92 62.66
C TYR A 24 -81.75 38.61 61.17
N LEU A 25 -82.68 38.99 60.29
CA LEU A 25 -82.54 38.82 58.85
C LEU A 25 -81.37 39.65 58.28
N MET A 26 -81.23 40.91 58.72
CA MET A 26 -80.11 41.77 58.33
C MET A 26 -78.76 41.21 58.80
N TYR A 27 -78.69 40.74 60.05
CA TYR A 27 -77.48 40.12 60.59
C TYR A 27 -77.10 38.84 59.82
N ASN A 28 -78.09 37.99 59.53
CA ASN A 28 -77.86 36.76 58.77
C ASN A 28 -77.44 37.07 57.31
N SER A 29 -77.99 38.14 56.70
CA SER A 29 -77.55 38.61 55.38
C SER A 29 -76.11 39.12 55.42
N ALA A 30 -75.79 40.03 56.36
CA ALA A 30 -74.45 40.60 56.50
C ALA A 30 -73.38 39.53 56.79
N SER A 31 -73.71 38.51 57.59
CA SER A 31 -72.81 37.37 57.85
C SER A 31 -72.52 36.57 56.58
N LYS A 32 -73.54 36.35 55.73
CA LYS A 32 -73.36 35.66 54.44
C LYS A 32 -72.49 36.47 53.49
N ASP A 33 -72.73 37.78 53.39
CA ASP A 33 -71.96 38.67 52.52
C ASP A 33 -70.50 38.76 52.97
N GLN A 34 -70.24 38.82 54.28
CA GLN A 34 -68.88 38.81 54.83
C GLN A 34 -68.15 37.50 54.51
N LYS A 35 -68.83 36.35 54.63
CA LYS A 35 -68.28 35.04 54.25
C LYS A 35 -67.98 34.98 52.75
N LEU A 36 -68.89 35.47 51.90
CA LEU A 36 -68.68 35.52 50.45
C LEU A 36 -67.47 36.40 50.09
N LEU A 37 -67.36 37.59 50.71
CA LEU A 37 -66.25 38.51 50.47
C LEU A 37 -64.91 37.90 50.91
N GLN A 38 -64.85 37.25 52.07
CA GLN A 38 -63.64 36.56 52.51
C GLN A 38 -63.25 35.43 51.57
N ASN A 39 -64.21 34.63 51.11
CA ASN A 39 -63.97 33.56 50.13
C ASN A 39 -63.41 34.14 48.82
N ASN A 40 -64.00 35.23 48.31
CA ASN A 40 -63.54 35.89 47.08
C ASN A 40 -62.15 36.49 47.24
N LEU A 41 -61.84 37.12 48.39
CA LEU A 41 -60.51 37.65 48.68
C LEU A 41 -59.46 36.54 48.77
N ASN A 42 -59.79 35.42 49.41
CA ASN A 42 -58.90 34.27 49.48
C ASN A 42 -58.65 33.67 48.09
N ALA A 43 -59.70 33.54 47.26
CA ALA A 43 -59.57 33.09 45.87
C ALA A 43 -58.69 34.03 45.03
N ALA A 44 -58.86 35.36 45.19
CA ALA A 44 -58.04 36.35 44.50
C ALA A 44 -56.57 36.34 44.96
N ARG A 45 -56.31 36.10 46.26
CA ARG A 45 -54.93 35.93 46.77
C ARG A 45 -54.28 34.69 46.18
N LEU A 46 -54.99 33.56 46.15
CA LEU A 46 -54.49 32.32 45.55
C LEU A 46 -54.20 32.50 44.05
N SER A 47 -55.07 33.19 43.31
CA SER A 47 -54.83 33.45 41.88
C SER A 47 -53.63 34.37 41.67
N GLN A 48 -53.43 35.38 42.53
CA GLN A 48 -52.26 36.26 42.48
C GLN A 48 -50.96 35.49 42.77
N THR A 49 -50.96 34.61 43.77
CA THR A 49 -49.82 33.74 44.07
C THR A 49 -49.50 32.83 42.88
N ALA A 50 -50.52 32.22 42.28
CA ALA A 50 -50.35 31.38 41.09
C ALA A 50 -49.78 32.18 39.90
N LEU A 51 -50.29 33.39 39.65
CA LEU A 51 -49.80 34.27 38.57
C LEU A 51 -48.34 34.67 38.79
N ASN A 52 -47.97 35.04 40.02
CA ASN A 52 -46.58 35.38 40.36
C ASN A 52 -45.64 34.18 40.16
N LYS A 53 -46.09 32.97 40.50
CA LYS A 53 -45.35 31.74 40.23
C LYS A 53 -45.16 31.53 38.72
N THR A 54 -46.23 31.60 37.92
CA THR A 54 -46.15 31.47 36.47
C THR A 54 -45.21 32.51 35.85
N LYS A 55 -45.25 33.77 36.33
CA LYS A 55 -44.34 34.82 35.88
C LYS A 55 -42.88 34.48 36.19
N SER A 56 -42.60 33.96 37.39
CA SER A 56 -41.27 33.53 37.79
C SER A 56 -40.78 32.37 36.91
N ASP A 57 -41.61 31.34 36.71
CA ASP A 57 -41.28 30.17 35.92
C ASP A 57 -41.03 30.56 34.45
N LEU A 58 -41.85 31.45 33.89
CA LEU A 58 -41.67 31.96 32.53
C LEU A 58 -40.37 32.79 32.40
N SER A 59 -40.05 33.61 33.40
CA SER A 59 -38.78 34.36 33.42
C SER A 59 -37.58 33.43 33.45
N ALA A 60 -37.66 32.32 34.19
CA ALA A 60 -36.60 31.31 34.23
C ALA A 60 -36.47 30.57 32.88
N GLN A 61 -37.59 30.22 32.25
CA GLN A 61 -37.61 29.61 30.92
C GLN A 61 -37.02 30.55 29.85
N MET A 62 -37.32 31.85 29.90
CA MET A 62 -36.72 32.83 29.00
C MET A 62 -35.20 32.95 29.20
N ALA A 63 -34.73 32.99 30.45
CA ALA A 63 -33.30 33.01 30.75
C ALA A 63 -32.59 31.76 30.21
N GLN A 64 -33.21 30.58 30.37
CA GLN A 64 -32.69 29.34 29.82
C GLN A 64 -32.65 29.36 28.29
N ALA A 65 -33.72 29.81 27.63
CA ALA A 65 -33.77 29.92 26.17
C ALA A 65 -32.70 30.86 25.61
N ILE A 66 -32.41 31.98 26.30
CA ILE A 66 -31.33 32.90 25.92
C ILE A 66 -29.97 32.20 26.03
N ALA A 67 -29.73 31.44 27.11
CA ALA A 67 -28.50 30.68 27.29
C ALA A 67 -28.34 29.58 26.20
N ASP A 68 -29.43 28.89 25.87
CA ASP A 68 -29.44 27.85 24.83
C ASP A 68 -29.14 28.45 23.46
N VAL A 69 -29.72 29.60 23.11
CA VAL A 69 -29.43 30.31 21.85
C VAL A 69 -27.96 30.70 21.77
N ALA A 70 -27.37 31.21 22.86
CA ALA A 70 -25.95 31.53 22.91
C ALA A 70 -25.06 30.28 22.71
N ALA A 71 -25.43 29.16 23.34
CA ALA A 71 -24.73 27.89 23.18
C ALA A 71 -24.80 27.35 21.73
N TRP A 72 -25.98 27.44 21.10
CA TRP A 72 -26.16 27.04 19.69
C TRP A 72 -25.35 27.91 18.74
N ASN A 73 -25.30 29.23 18.95
CA ASN A 73 -24.49 30.13 18.14
C ASN A 73 -23.00 29.78 18.23
N ASN A 74 -22.49 29.50 19.43
CA ASN A 74 -21.11 29.05 19.62
C ASN A 74 -20.83 27.74 18.87
N LYS A 75 -21.76 26.79 18.90
CA LYS A 75 -21.65 25.52 18.18
C LYS A 75 -21.63 25.72 16.65
N ILE A 76 -22.47 26.62 16.13
CA ILE A 76 -22.48 26.98 14.71
C ILE A 76 -21.13 27.57 14.29
N THR A 77 -20.59 28.50 15.06
CA THR A 77 -19.28 29.11 14.78
C THR A 77 -18.15 28.07 14.78
N LEU A 78 -18.16 27.13 15.74
CA LEU A 78 -17.20 26.03 15.80
C LEU A 78 -17.27 25.17 14.53
N LEU A 79 -18.47 24.70 14.18
CA LEU A 79 -18.68 23.85 13.00
C LEU A 79 -18.30 24.55 11.69
N GLN A 80 -18.57 25.85 11.57
CA GLN A 80 -18.14 26.64 10.41
C GLN A 80 -16.61 26.73 10.32
N THR A 81 -15.93 26.89 11.46
CA THR A 81 -14.47 26.92 11.53
C THR A 81 -13.88 25.55 11.13
N GLU A 82 -14.41 24.47 11.69
CA GLU A 82 -14.00 23.10 11.37
C GLU A 82 -14.22 22.78 9.89
N LEU A 83 -15.37 23.17 9.33
CA LEU A 83 -15.66 22.99 7.91
C LEU A 83 -14.69 23.79 7.03
N GLY A 84 -14.36 25.02 7.43
CA GLY A 84 -13.36 25.84 6.75
C GLY A 84 -11.97 25.19 6.77
N GLN A 85 -11.53 24.69 7.92
CA GLN A 85 -10.26 23.98 8.06
C GLN A 85 -10.23 22.68 7.24
N ALA A 86 -11.27 21.86 7.34
CA ALA A 86 -11.38 20.62 6.56
C ALA A 86 -11.37 20.90 5.05
N SER A 87 -12.05 21.95 4.59
CA SER A 87 -12.05 22.37 3.19
C SER A 87 -10.67 22.84 2.73
N LEU A 88 -9.94 23.60 3.56
CA LEU A 88 -8.56 24.00 3.26
C LEU A 88 -7.62 22.79 3.21
N SER A 89 -7.68 21.88 4.18
CA SER A 89 -6.90 20.64 4.19
C SER A 89 -7.20 19.77 2.96
N LEU A 90 -8.46 19.74 2.53
CA LEU A 90 -8.87 19.04 1.33
C LEU A 90 -8.27 19.67 0.08
N LYS A 91 -8.36 21.00 -0.09
CA LYS A 91 -7.74 21.73 -1.21
C LYS A 91 -6.22 21.55 -1.25
N GLN A 92 -5.57 21.63 -0.09
CA GLN A 92 -4.12 21.40 0.02
C GLN A 92 -3.76 19.98 -0.37
N THR A 93 -4.55 19.00 0.06
CA THR A 93 -4.36 17.59 -0.32
C THR A 93 -4.60 17.41 -1.82
N GLN A 94 -5.66 17.98 -2.39
CA GLN A 94 -5.95 17.98 -3.83
C GLN A 94 -4.79 18.56 -4.65
N SER A 95 -4.19 19.69 -4.22
CA SER A 95 -3.06 20.29 -4.93
C SER A 95 -1.79 19.44 -4.94
N LYS A 96 -1.70 18.46 -4.03
CA LYS A 96 -0.58 17.50 -3.98
C LYS A 96 -0.82 16.27 -4.84
N PHE A 97 -2.06 16.02 -5.29
CA PHE A 97 -2.33 14.95 -6.23
C PHE A 97 -1.85 15.36 -7.62
N PRO A 98 -1.06 14.52 -8.30
CA PRO A 98 -0.69 14.79 -9.68
C PRO A 98 -1.97 14.81 -10.55
N THR A 99 -2.07 15.82 -11.42
CA THR A 99 -3.19 15.97 -12.37
C THR A 99 -3.25 14.82 -13.39
N SER A 100 -2.12 14.17 -13.64
CA SER A 100 -2.01 12.95 -14.42
C SER A 100 -0.80 12.16 -13.94
N ALA A 101 -0.94 10.85 -13.76
CA ALA A 101 0.21 9.95 -13.76
C ALA A 101 0.49 9.59 -15.21
N GLN A 102 1.49 10.22 -15.85
CA GLN A 102 1.87 9.83 -17.20
C GLN A 102 2.62 8.51 -17.13
N THR A 103 1.96 7.42 -17.54
CA THR A 103 2.50 6.05 -17.52
C THR A 103 3.90 5.94 -18.14
N ILE A 104 4.21 6.82 -19.10
CA ILE A 104 5.53 6.92 -19.76
C ILE A 104 6.62 7.37 -18.78
N GLU A 105 6.41 8.44 -18.02
CA GLU A 105 7.39 8.95 -17.05
C GLU A 105 7.71 7.92 -15.95
N TYR A 106 6.68 7.19 -15.50
CA TYR A 106 6.84 6.10 -14.54
C TYR A 106 7.65 4.96 -15.15
N ASN A 107 7.36 4.57 -16.39
CA ASN A 107 8.08 3.52 -17.10
C ASN A 107 9.58 3.85 -17.30
N GLU A 108 9.88 5.05 -17.78
CA GLU A 108 11.26 5.54 -17.96
C GLU A 108 12.02 5.57 -16.64
N THR A 109 11.38 6.05 -15.57
CA THR A 109 11.97 6.06 -14.23
C THR A 109 12.27 4.63 -13.75
N LEU A 110 11.32 3.69 -13.89
CA LEU A 110 11.51 2.29 -13.51
C LEU A 110 12.66 1.64 -14.29
N MET A 111 12.75 1.89 -15.60
CA MET A 111 13.85 1.41 -16.43
C MET A 111 15.21 1.99 -15.99
N GLY A 112 15.27 3.30 -15.73
CA GLY A 112 16.47 3.97 -15.25
C GLY A 112 16.93 3.45 -13.89
N LEU A 113 16.00 3.24 -12.96
CA LEU A 113 16.28 2.66 -11.65
C LEU A 113 16.80 1.23 -11.76
N ALA A 114 16.19 0.40 -12.61
CA ALA A 114 16.65 -0.98 -12.84
C ALA A 114 18.06 -0.99 -13.43
N GLY A 115 18.33 -0.14 -14.43
CA GLY A 115 19.67 0.01 -15.02
C GLY A 115 20.72 0.46 -14.00
N SER A 116 20.41 1.45 -13.16
CA SER A 116 21.30 1.92 -12.09
C SER A 116 21.60 0.86 -11.01
N SER A 117 20.73 -0.15 -10.92
CA SER A 117 20.87 -1.26 -9.98
C SER A 117 21.45 -2.51 -10.65
N ASN A 118 21.98 -2.38 -11.88
CA ASN A 118 22.55 -3.50 -12.66
C ASN A 118 21.56 -4.66 -12.89
N LEU A 119 20.26 -4.34 -12.96
CA LEU A 119 19.20 -5.32 -13.24
C LEU A 119 18.84 -5.31 -14.71
N LYS A 120 18.52 -6.50 -15.23
CA LYS A 120 17.92 -6.65 -16.57
C LYS A 120 16.41 -6.71 -16.43
N MET A 121 15.74 -5.72 -16.99
CA MET A 121 14.29 -5.72 -17.09
C MET A 121 13.85 -6.64 -18.22
N GLN A 122 12.93 -7.56 -17.92
CA GLN A 122 12.38 -8.50 -18.89
C GLN A 122 11.03 -8.04 -19.41
N MET A 123 10.21 -7.47 -18.53
CA MET A 123 8.85 -7.07 -18.88
C MET A 123 8.38 -5.93 -17.99
N ILE A 124 7.63 -4.99 -18.59
CA ILE A 124 6.74 -4.08 -17.87
C ILE A 124 5.37 -4.18 -18.51
N VAL A 125 4.36 -4.42 -17.68
CA VAL A 125 2.94 -4.35 -18.07
C VAL A 125 2.25 -3.35 -17.16
N ALA A 126 1.58 -2.38 -17.76
CA ALA A 126 0.70 -1.46 -17.03
C ALA A 126 -0.76 -1.81 -17.33
N THR A 127 -1.62 -1.77 -16.31
CA THR A 127 -3.07 -1.86 -16.52
C THR A 127 -3.62 -0.51 -16.97
N GLU A 128 -4.75 -0.54 -17.66
CA GLU A 128 -5.58 0.65 -17.85
C GLU A 128 -5.98 1.26 -16.50
N PRO A 129 -6.19 2.58 -16.41
CA PRO A 129 -6.66 3.23 -15.19
C PRO A 129 -8.02 2.71 -14.75
N ALA A 130 -8.04 2.04 -13.60
CA ALA A 130 -9.25 1.56 -12.98
C ALA A 130 -9.72 2.54 -11.90
N LYS A 131 -11.02 2.84 -11.88
CA LYS A 131 -11.63 3.63 -10.81
C LYS A 131 -11.40 2.90 -9.48
N GLY A 132 -10.82 3.58 -8.51
CA GLY A 132 -10.50 2.96 -7.23
C GLY A 132 -11.74 2.71 -6.37
N ASP A 133 -11.60 1.73 -5.46
CA ASP A 133 -12.71 1.21 -4.64
C ASP A 133 -13.28 2.26 -3.66
N ILE A 134 -12.49 3.27 -3.29
CA ILE A 134 -12.91 4.33 -2.35
C ILE A 134 -13.42 5.54 -3.14
N SER A 135 -14.51 5.37 -3.87
CA SER A 135 -15.20 6.53 -4.44
C SER A 135 -16.04 7.21 -3.36
N THR A 136 -15.55 8.34 -2.85
CA THR A 136 -16.41 9.23 -2.05
C THR A 136 -17.23 10.11 -2.99
N SER A 137 -18.38 10.62 -2.55
CA SER A 137 -19.29 11.44 -3.38
C SER A 137 -18.62 12.65 -4.04
N ASN A 138 -17.45 13.06 -3.57
CA ASN A 138 -16.73 14.25 -4.03
C ASN A 138 -15.43 13.91 -4.78
N PHE A 139 -15.03 12.63 -4.86
CA PHE A 139 -13.74 12.22 -5.42
C PHE A 139 -13.80 10.89 -6.15
N THR A 140 -13.35 10.90 -7.41
CA THR A 140 -13.00 9.70 -8.16
C THR A 140 -11.50 9.70 -8.36
N PHE A 141 -10.80 8.70 -7.82
CA PHE A 141 -9.42 8.43 -8.18
C PHE A 141 -9.34 7.23 -9.11
N TYR A 142 -8.32 7.25 -9.97
CA TYR A 142 -7.98 6.14 -10.84
C TYR A 142 -6.64 5.58 -10.41
N THR A 143 -6.52 4.26 -10.45
CA THR A 143 -5.32 3.53 -10.07
C THR A 143 -4.83 2.72 -11.26
N ASN A 144 -3.53 2.76 -11.50
CA ASN A 144 -2.86 1.93 -12.50
C ASN A 144 -1.97 0.94 -11.76
N VAL A 145 -1.93 -0.32 -12.20
CA VAL A 145 -1.03 -1.33 -11.66
C VAL A 145 0.09 -1.56 -12.65
N PHE A 146 1.32 -1.44 -12.18
CA PHE A 146 2.52 -1.77 -12.95
C PHE A 146 3.07 -3.12 -12.46
N THR A 147 3.17 -4.08 -13.36
CA THR A 147 3.83 -5.37 -13.13
C THR A 147 5.17 -5.35 -13.83
N ILE A 148 6.25 -5.60 -13.08
CA ILE A 148 7.62 -5.53 -13.56
C ILE A 148 8.29 -6.88 -13.34
N GLU A 149 8.87 -7.44 -14.38
CA GLU A 149 9.76 -8.60 -14.28
C GLU A 149 11.21 -8.17 -14.46
N ILE A 150 12.05 -8.52 -13.48
CA ILE A 150 13.47 -8.18 -13.44
C ILE A 150 14.30 -9.42 -13.15
N ARG A 151 15.52 -9.45 -13.70
CA ARG A 151 16.51 -10.50 -13.45
C ARG A 151 17.82 -9.87 -13.01
N GLY A 152 18.39 -10.40 -11.93
CA GLY A 152 19.68 -9.96 -11.39
C GLY A 152 20.02 -10.66 -10.08
N LYS A 153 21.01 -10.15 -9.37
CA LYS A 153 21.35 -10.64 -8.03
C LYS A 153 20.27 -10.19 -7.04
N VAL A 154 20.06 -10.98 -5.98
CA VAL A 154 19.08 -10.64 -4.94
C VAL A 154 19.41 -9.30 -4.27
N SER A 155 20.70 -9.02 -4.02
CA SER A 155 21.17 -7.72 -3.49
C SER A 155 20.71 -6.53 -4.34
N ASP A 156 20.84 -6.69 -5.66
CA ASP A 156 20.56 -5.67 -6.65
C ASP A 156 19.04 -5.44 -6.78
N ILE A 157 18.26 -6.52 -6.65
CA ILE A 157 16.79 -6.47 -6.60
C ILE A 157 16.30 -5.72 -5.36
N LEU A 158 16.91 -5.96 -4.19
CA LEU A 158 16.55 -5.26 -2.96
C LEU A 158 16.90 -3.77 -3.03
N ASP A 159 18.05 -3.41 -3.61
CA ASP A 159 18.44 -2.00 -3.84
C ASP A 159 17.44 -1.30 -4.78
N PHE A 160 17.04 -1.97 -5.87
CA PHE A 160 16.02 -1.45 -6.78
C PHE A 160 14.67 -1.20 -6.08
N VAL A 161 14.19 -2.15 -5.27
CA VAL A 161 12.96 -1.99 -4.49
C VAL A 161 13.07 -0.80 -3.53
N ASN A 162 14.20 -0.67 -2.83
CA ASN A 162 14.44 0.46 -1.94
C ASN A 162 14.45 1.81 -2.69
N LYS A 163 15.06 1.87 -3.87
CA LYS A 163 15.05 3.06 -4.74
C LYS A 163 13.64 3.42 -5.20
N ILE A 164 12.77 2.45 -5.50
CA ILE A 164 11.36 2.73 -5.83
C ILE A 164 10.64 3.34 -4.64
N VAL A 165 10.74 2.73 -3.46
CA VAL A 165 10.01 3.15 -2.25
C VAL A 165 10.46 4.55 -1.77
N THR A 166 11.72 4.90 -1.99
CA THR A 166 12.28 6.20 -1.56
C THR A 166 12.13 7.31 -2.60
N ASN A 167 11.90 6.97 -3.88
CA ASN A 167 11.82 7.95 -4.96
C ASN A 167 10.51 8.75 -4.91
N SER A 168 10.62 10.08 -5.02
CA SER A 168 9.49 11.01 -4.90
C SER A 168 8.37 10.80 -5.91
N ILE A 169 8.67 10.24 -7.08
CA ILE A 169 7.69 9.99 -8.15
C ILE A 169 6.70 8.88 -7.74
N PHE A 170 7.12 7.90 -6.94
CA PHE A 170 6.27 6.78 -6.53
C PHE A 170 5.60 6.96 -5.16
N LYS A 171 5.65 8.18 -4.56
CA LYS A 171 5.10 8.46 -3.22
C LYS A 171 3.61 8.17 -3.07
N THR A 172 2.86 8.22 -4.17
CA THR A 172 1.41 7.94 -4.21
C THR A 172 1.10 6.48 -4.51
N GLY A 173 2.11 5.67 -4.82
CA GLY A 173 1.98 4.25 -5.11
C GLY A 173 2.19 3.37 -3.89
N ALA A 174 1.73 2.13 -4.00
CA ALA A 174 2.01 1.06 -3.02
C ALA A 174 2.68 -0.10 -3.75
N LEU A 175 3.66 -0.72 -3.08
CA LEU A 175 4.30 -1.94 -3.58
C LEU A 175 3.51 -3.16 -3.06
N THR A 176 3.02 -3.98 -3.96
CA THR A 176 2.41 -5.28 -3.63
C THR A 176 3.50 -6.34 -3.39
N PRO A 177 3.17 -7.48 -2.76
CA PRO A 177 4.16 -8.51 -2.44
C PRO A 177 5.01 -8.93 -3.65
N VAL A 178 6.33 -8.90 -3.48
CA VAL A 178 7.31 -9.26 -4.51
C VAL A 178 7.47 -10.79 -4.54
N THR A 179 7.27 -11.39 -5.71
CA THR A 179 7.49 -12.84 -5.90
C THR A 179 8.89 -13.11 -6.44
N PHE A 180 9.68 -13.89 -5.70
CA PHE A 180 11.01 -14.32 -6.14
C PHE A 180 10.95 -15.71 -6.78
N LYS A 181 11.40 -15.82 -8.03
CA LYS A 181 11.67 -17.11 -8.68
C LYS A 181 13.18 -17.32 -8.73
N ILE A 182 13.70 -18.16 -7.84
CA ILE A 182 15.10 -18.58 -7.86
C ILE A 182 15.19 -19.74 -8.85
N PRO A 183 15.90 -19.60 -9.99
CA PRO A 183 16.08 -20.72 -10.91
C PRO A 183 16.78 -21.85 -10.17
N GLN A 184 16.28 -23.08 -10.32
CA GLN A 184 16.93 -24.22 -9.72
C GLN A 184 18.37 -24.33 -10.24
N PRO A 185 19.33 -24.67 -9.37
CA PRO A 185 20.68 -24.94 -9.85
C PRO A 185 20.62 -26.03 -10.91
N LEU A 186 21.40 -25.86 -11.99
CA LEU A 186 21.53 -26.89 -13.01
C LEU A 186 21.87 -28.23 -12.33
N SER A 187 21.16 -29.28 -12.73
CA SER A 187 21.42 -30.62 -12.23
C SER A 187 22.85 -31.05 -12.59
N GLN A 188 23.41 -31.98 -11.81
CA GLN A 188 24.77 -32.46 -12.05
C GLN A 188 24.92 -33.06 -13.46
N VAL A 189 23.90 -33.78 -13.92
CA VAL A 189 23.81 -34.34 -15.28
C VAL A 189 23.94 -33.25 -16.36
N VAL A 190 23.23 -32.13 -16.21
CA VAL A 190 23.30 -31.03 -17.19
C VAL A 190 24.67 -30.34 -17.14
N LYS A 191 25.26 -30.20 -15.96
CA LYS A 191 26.62 -29.65 -15.81
C LYS A 191 27.66 -30.53 -16.49
N ASP A 192 27.56 -31.84 -16.34
CA ASP A 192 28.49 -32.79 -16.93
C ASP A 192 28.33 -32.87 -18.45
N GLN A 193 27.09 -32.79 -18.95
CA GLN A 193 26.82 -32.68 -20.38
C GLN A 193 27.41 -31.39 -20.97
N MET A 194 27.18 -30.23 -20.34
CA MET A 194 27.76 -28.96 -20.82
C MET A 194 29.29 -28.97 -20.79
N ARG A 195 29.91 -29.62 -19.80
CA ARG A 195 31.37 -29.79 -19.77
C ARG A 195 31.86 -30.66 -20.92
N ALA A 196 31.16 -31.75 -21.23
CA ALA A 196 31.48 -32.63 -22.35
C ALA A 196 31.34 -31.88 -23.68
N ASP A 197 30.25 -31.14 -23.86
CA ASP A 197 29.99 -30.36 -25.09
C ASP A 197 31.04 -29.26 -25.30
N ILE A 198 31.40 -28.51 -24.25
CA ILE A 198 32.47 -27.50 -24.30
C ILE A 198 33.81 -28.16 -24.64
N LYS A 199 34.13 -29.30 -24.02
CA LYS A 199 35.37 -30.04 -24.29
C LYS A 199 35.42 -30.49 -25.76
N ASN A 200 34.32 -31.01 -26.28
CA ASN A 200 34.22 -31.45 -27.68
C ASN A 200 34.34 -30.27 -28.65
N GLN A 201 33.73 -29.13 -28.34
CA GLN A 201 33.87 -27.92 -29.16
C GLN A 201 35.31 -27.39 -29.15
N MET A 202 35.98 -27.38 -27.99
CA MET A 202 37.38 -26.97 -27.90
C MET A 202 38.32 -27.89 -28.68
N ILE A 203 38.01 -29.20 -28.76
CA ILE A 203 38.76 -30.16 -29.58
C ILE A 203 38.51 -29.87 -31.06
N ALA A 204 37.26 -29.74 -31.48
CA ALA A 204 36.90 -29.47 -32.88
C ALA A 204 37.47 -28.15 -33.41
N ASP A 205 37.43 -27.07 -32.60
CA ASP A 205 37.97 -25.76 -32.97
C ASP A 205 39.51 -25.79 -33.07
N LYS A 206 40.18 -26.62 -32.24
CA LYS A 206 41.64 -26.79 -32.30
C LYS A 206 42.06 -27.68 -33.48
N ASP A 207 41.34 -28.75 -33.76
CA ASP A 207 41.58 -29.59 -34.94
C ASP A 207 41.39 -28.79 -36.24
N ALA A 208 40.41 -27.87 -36.26
CA ALA A 208 40.22 -26.94 -37.37
C ALA A 208 41.33 -25.87 -37.47
N SER A 209 41.95 -25.47 -36.36
CA SER A 209 43.08 -24.53 -36.35
C SER A 209 44.42 -25.15 -36.75
N ILE A 210 44.53 -26.48 -36.70
CA ILE A 210 45.70 -27.24 -37.16
C ILE A 210 45.42 -27.76 -38.57
N GLN A 211 45.07 -26.86 -39.50
CA GLN A 211 44.98 -27.21 -40.91
C GLN A 211 46.37 -27.45 -41.52
N GLY A 212 46.51 -28.57 -42.22
CA GLY A 212 47.49 -28.89 -43.28
C GLY A 212 48.95 -28.47 -43.06
N GLU A 213 49.26 -27.20 -43.24
CA GLU A 213 50.62 -26.66 -43.31
C GLU A 213 51.36 -26.73 -41.97
N ALA A 214 50.67 -26.53 -40.84
CA ALA A 214 51.31 -26.63 -39.52
C ALA A 214 51.70 -28.07 -39.15
N ARG A 215 50.94 -29.08 -39.61
CA ARG A 215 51.26 -30.51 -39.38
C ARG A 215 52.49 -30.92 -40.18
N VAL A 216 52.57 -30.48 -41.43
CA VAL A 216 53.73 -30.74 -42.31
C VAL A 216 54.98 -30.07 -41.74
N GLY A 217 54.89 -28.81 -41.30
CA GLY A 217 56.02 -28.09 -40.68
C GLY A 217 56.53 -28.74 -39.40
N LEU A 218 55.65 -29.26 -38.53
CA LEU A 218 56.06 -29.99 -37.32
C LEU A 218 56.72 -31.34 -37.62
N ILE A 219 56.24 -32.06 -38.64
CA ILE A 219 56.85 -33.32 -39.10
C ILE A 219 58.21 -33.06 -39.75
N GLU A 220 58.35 -32.01 -40.57
CA GLU A 220 59.63 -31.61 -41.15
C GLU A 220 60.64 -31.18 -40.07
N GLN A 221 60.20 -30.43 -39.06
CA GLN A 221 61.06 -29.98 -37.97
C GLN A 221 61.51 -31.15 -37.08
N ALA A 222 60.64 -32.13 -36.83
CA ALA A 222 60.99 -33.37 -36.14
C ALA A 222 61.98 -34.21 -36.95
N LEU A 223 61.76 -34.37 -38.26
CA LEU A 223 62.69 -35.09 -39.16
C LEU A 223 64.05 -34.40 -39.23
N LEU A 224 64.09 -33.07 -39.32
CA LEU A 224 65.34 -32.29 -39.32
C LEU A 224 66.11 -32.42 -38.01
N SER A 225 65.43 -32.51 -36.87
CA SER A 225 66.08 -32.72 -35.56
C SER A 225 66.70 -34.11 -35.41
N LEU A 226 66.19 -35.10 -36.14
CA LEU A 226 66.65 -36.49 -36.10
C LEU A 226 67.71 -36.81 -37.17
N LEU A 227 67.71 -36.10 -38.29
CA LEU A 227 68.67 -36.27 -39.40
C LEU A 227 69.95 -35.42 -39.22
N GLY A 228 70.48 -35.36 -38.00
CA GLY A 228 71.83 -34.89 -37.75
C GLY A 228 72.83 -35.78 -38.49
N GLU A 229 73.77 -35.16 -39.20
CA GLU A 229 74.70 -35.79 -40.16
C GLU A 229 75.29 -37.13 -39.67
N GLY A 230 74.94 -38.22 -40.36
CA GLY A 230 75.80 -39.40 -40.47
C GLY A 230 75.47 -40.64 -39.62
N SER A 231 74.20 -41.04 -39.44
CA SER A 231 73.90 -42.39 -38.94
C SER A 231 72.69 -43.05 -39.61
N THR A 232 72.66 -44.38 -39.58
CA THR A 232 71.55 -45.24 -40.05
C THR A 232 70.21 -44.67 -39.57
N GLY A 233 69.27 -44.46 -40.51
CA GLY A 233 68.06 -43.67 -40.28
C GLY A 233 67.29 -43.98 -38.98
N PRO A 234 66.61 -42.97 -38.40
CA PRO A 234 65.94 -43.10 -37.11
C PRO A 234 64.86 -44.19 -37.14
N THR A 235 64.75 -44.94 -36.05
CA THR A 235 63.66 -45.91 -35.87
C THR A 235 62.32 -45.20 -35.71
N VAL A 236 61.21 -45.88 -36.02
CA VAL A 236 59.85 -45.35 -35.85
C VAL A 236 59.62 -44.86 -34.42
N ALA A 237 60.10 -45.60 -33.42
CA ALA A 237 60.00 -45.21 -32.01
C ALA A 237 60.73 -43.88 -31.71
N GLN A 238 61.90 -43.65 -32.33
CA GLN A 238 62.64 -42.39 -32.17
C GLN A 238 61.95 -41.22 -32.87
N MET A 239 61.34 -41.46 -34.05
CA MET A 239 60.53 -40.47 -34.74
C MET A 239 59.27 -40.10 -33.94
N THR A 240 58.56 -41.09 -33.42
CA THR A 240 57.37 -40.89 -32.59
C THR A 240 57.69 -40.11 -31.31
N GLN A 241 58.79 -40.43 -30.62
CA GLN A 241 59.16 -39.74 -29.39
C GLN A 241 59.57 -38.29 -29.67
N ALA A 242 60.33 -38.01 -30.74
CA ALA A 242 60.70 -36.64 -31.09
C ALA A 242 59.47 -35.78 -31.45
N ILE A 243 58.51 -36.38 -32.18
CA ILE A 243 57.23 -35.71 -32.50
C ILE A 243 56.42 -35.48 -31.22
N HIS A 244 56.39 -36.45 -30.29
CA HIS A 244 55.74 -36.31 -28.99
C HIS A 244 56.32 -35.16 -28.17
N ASP A 245 57.64 -35.07 -28.06
CA ASP A 245 58.33 -34.03 -27.28
C ASP A 245 58.09 -32.63 -27.87
N ILE A 246 58.08 -32.51 -29.21
CA ILE A 246 57.78 -31.24 -29.91
C ILE A 246 56.31 -30.84 -29.71
N ILE A 247 55.37 -31.78 -29.83
CA ILE A 247 53.95 -31.52 -29.61
C ILE A 247 53.71 -31.17 -28.13
N THR A 248 54.36 -31.84 -27.17
CA THR A 248 54.24 -31.53 -25.74
C THR A 248 54.80 -30.16 -25.38
N THR A 249 55.79 -29.67 -26.13
CA THR A 249 56.34 -28.32 -25.94
C THR A 249 55.36 -27.23 -26.41
N GLN A 250 54.51 -27.53 -27.39
CA GLN A 250 53.54 -26.58 -27.95
C GLN A 250 52.09 -26.80 -27.49
N PHE A 251 51.76 -27.97 -26.96
CA PHE A 251 50.41 -28.41 -26.60
C PHE A 251 50.42 -29.17 -25.25
N SER A 252 49.27 -29.28 -24.58
CA SER A 252 49.16 -30.02 -23.31
C SER A 252 49.45 -31.51 -23.47
N SER A 253 50.06 -32.15 -22.48
CA SER A 253 50.50 -33.57 -22.51
C SER A 253 49.43 -34.57 -22.99
N SER A 254 48.16 -34.43 -22.58
CA SER A 254 47.09 -35.33 -23.06
C SER A 254 46.82 -35.26 -24.56
N ILE A 255 47.16 -34.16 -25.23
CA ILE A 255 47.02 -34.00 -26.68
C ILE A 255 48.25 -34.59 -27.38
N ALA A 256 49.44 -34.47 -26.77
CA ALA A 256 50.65 -35.08 -27.28
C ALA A 256 50.55 -36.61 -27.31
N ASP A 257 49.98 -37.23 -26.29
CA ASP A 257 49.79 -38.69 -26.24
C ASP A 257 48.86 -39.21 -27.34
N LEU A 258 47.78 -38.47 -27.64
CA LEU A 258 46.81 -38.84 -28.69
C LEU A 258 47.40 -38.68 -30.09
N LEU A 259 47.99 -37.52 -30.38
CA LEU A 259 48.55 -37.23 -31.70
C LEU A 259 49.78 -38.08 -32.02
N SER A 260 50.61 -38.39 -31.03
CA SER A 260 51.81 -39.20 -31.26
C SER A 260 51.48 -40.65 -31.60
N ASN A 261 50.41 -41.20 -31.02
CA ASN A 261 49.94 -42.54 -31.36
C ASN A 261 49.35 -42.61 -32.77
N GLU A 262 48.57 -41.61 -33.18
CA GLU A 262 48.05 -41.54 -34.56
C GLU A 262 49.16 -41.36 -35.60
N ILE A 263 50.18 -40.54 -35.30
CA ILE A 263 51.32 -40.32 -36.18
C ILE A 263 52.22 -41.55 -36.25
N ALA A 264 52.43 -42.27 -35.13
CA ALA A 264 53.16 -43.53 -35.12
C ALA A 264 52.51 -44.57 -36.05
N LEU A 265 51.18 -44.73 -35.94
CA LEU A 265 50.41 -45.62 -36.83
C LEU A 265 50.51 -45.20 -38.30
N ALA A 266 50.50 -43.90 -38.60
CA ALA A 266 50.64 -43.41 -39.97
C ALA A 266 52.04 -43.69 -40.54
N ILE A 267 53.09 -43.53 -39.74
CA ILE A 267 54.48 -43.83 -40.11
C ILE A 267 54.67 -45.33 -40.33
N GLU A 268 54.16 -46.18 -39.43
CA GLU A 268 54.23 -47.64 -39.57
C GLU A 268 53.53 -48.13 -40.85
N ASN A 269 52.33 -47.62 -41.13
CA ASN A 269 51.60 -47.96 -42.35
C ASN A 269 52.26 -47.42 -43.63
N GLY A 270 52.88 -46.23 -43.57
CA GLY A 270 53.62 -45.66 -44.70
C GLY A 270 54.91 -46.43 -45.04
N LEU A 271 55.64 -46.90 -44.03
CA LEU A 271 56.81 -47.77 -44.19
C LEU A 271 56.43 -49.17 -44.68
N ALA A 272 55.32 -49.74 -44.19
CA ALA A 272 54.83 -51.03 -44.65
C ALA A 272 54.44 -51.01 -46.14
N ASN A 273 53.90 -49.87 -46.62
CA ASN A 273 53.51 -49.69 -48.02
C ASN A 273 54.68 -49.35 -48.97
N SER A 274 55.87 -49.01 -48.46
CA SER A 274 57.06 -48.71 -49.28
C SER A 274 58.03 -49.90 -49.41
N LEU A 275 57.73 -51.02 -48.74
CA LEU A 275 58.49 -52.28 -48.76
C LEU A 275 57.82 -53.39 -49.60
N ILE A 276 56.81 -53.05 -50.41
CA ILE A 276 56.17 -53.91 -51.42
C ILE A 276 56.44 -53.37 -52.82
#